data_AF-A0A1T0CTQ6-F1
#
_entry.id   AF-A0A1T0CTQ6-F1
#
_cell.length_a   1.000
_cell.length_b   1.000
_cell.length_c   1.000
_cell.angle_alpha   90.00
_cell.angle_beta   90.00
_cell.angle_gamma   90.00
#
_symmetry.space_group_name_H-M   'P 1'
#
loop_
_entity.id
_entity.type
_entity.pdbx_description
1 polymer ?
#
loop_
_entity_poly.entity_id
_entity_poly.type
_entity_poly.pdbx_seq_one_letter_code
_entity_poly.pdbx_strand_id
1 'polypeptide(L)'
;MLANWSAIAFLLAAAGLVVFMLVVPRLLGGRSSGSQKQETFEAGVVSAGSARIRLSAKFYLVAIFFVIFDLEALFLYAYAVSVREVNWLGFTAAAIFIAILFVGLVYEMRLGAMNWAPADKRRKKPRILSKPENFDLAAITAFNGIDELHTDPTGKVPAQSSGRINVSNDIEKNRSHMANIDHINTTGRVTTHDFRQDD
;
A
#
# COMPACT_ATOMS: atom_id res chain seq x y z
N MET A 1 35.72 11.78 35.78
CA MET A 1 34.47 12.04 36.52
C MET A 1 33.63 13.18 35.94
N LEU A 2 34.21 14.33 35.58
CA LEU A 2 33.47 15.49 35.01
C LEU A 2 32.84 15.24 33.63
N ALA A 3 33.43 14.40 32.78
CA ALA A 3 32.94 14.13 31.41
C ALA A 3 31.55 13.47 31.36
N ASN A 4 31.20 12.67 32.38
CA ASN A 4 29.89 12.02 32.44
C ASN A 4 28.78 13.03 32.78
N TRP A 5 29.12 14.05 33.57
CA TRP A 5 28.16 15.08 33.99
C TRP A 5 27.79 16.02 32.83
N SER A 6 28.77 16.39 31.99
CA SER A 6 28.50 17.18 30.78
C SER A 6 27.63 16.42 29.77
N ALA A 7 27.81 15.10 29.63
CA ALA A 7 26.98 14.28 28.76
C ALA A 7 25.53 14.19 29.26
N ILE A 8 25.33 14.00 30.56
CA ILE A 8 23.99 13.96 31.17
C ILE A 8 23.30 15.32 31.05
N ALA A 9 24.02 16.41 31.33
CA ALA A 9 23.50 17.76 31.19
C ALA A 9 23.08 18.07 29.75
N PHE A 10 23.89 17.65 28.77
CA PHE A 10 23.56 17.80 27.35
C PHE A 10 22.31 17.00 26.95
N LEU A 11 22.19 15.74 27.38
CA LEU A 11 21.00 14.93 27.11
C LEU A 11 19.73 15.53 27.72
N LEU A 12 19.81 16.04 28.96
CA LEU A 12 18.70 16.72 29.61
C LEU A 12 18.33 18.02 28.89
N ALA A 13 19.32 18.81 28.47
CA ALA A 13 19.08 20.03 27.69
C ALA A 13 18.41 19.72 26.34
N ALA A 14 18.86 18.67 25.65
CA ALA A 14 18.27 18.23 24.38
C ALA A 14 16.82 17.76 24.56
N ALA A 15 16.54 16.92 25.56
CA ALA A 15 15.18 16.49 25.88
C ALA A 15 14.31 17.68 26.29
N GLY A 16 14.84 18.59 27.11
CA GLY A 16 14.17 19.82 27.52
C GLY A 16 13.82 20.72 26.33
N LEU A 17 14.71 20.83 25.34
CA LEU A 17 14.47 21.58 24.11
C LEU A 17 13.32 20.97 23.29
N VAL A 18 13.26 19.64 23.17
CA VAL A 18 12.15 18.95 22.49
C VAL A 18 10.83 19.23 23.21
N VAL A 19 10.80 19.11 24.54
CA VAL A 19 9.61 19.42 25.34
C VAL A 19 9.21 20.88 25.18
N PHE A 20 10.15 21.80 25.23
CA PHE A 20 9.91 23.23 25.03
C PHE A 20 9.29 23.52 23.66
N MET A 21 9.83 22.93 22.59
CA MET A 21 9.32 23.03 21.23
C MET A 21 7.90 22.45 21.05
N LEU A 22 7.51 21.47 21.86
CA LEU A 22 6.15 20.93 21.84
C LEU A 22 5.17 21.75 22.71
N VAL A 23 5.63 22.27 23.85
CA VAL A 23 4.80 22.95 24.85
C VAL A 23 4.50 24.40 24.45
N VAL A 24 5.50 25.14 23.95
CA VAL A 24 5.34 26.56 23.59
C VAL A 24 4.27 26.75 22.51
N PRO A 25 4.30 26.05 21.36
CA PRO A 25 3.24 26.16 20.36
C PRO A 25 1.89 25.64 20.85
N ARG A 26 1.87 24.69 21.78
CA ARG A 26 0.62 24.19 22.38
C ARG A 26 -0.03 25.18 23.36
N LEU A 27 0.77 26.04 23.99
CA LEU A 27 0.30 27.10 24.89
C LEU A 27 -0.08 28.38 24.14
N LEU A 28 0.73 28.79 23.16
CA LEU A 28 0.48 30.01 22.37
C LEU A 28 -0.45 29.78 21.17
N GLY A 29 -0.56 28.54 20.68
CA GLY A 29 -1.37 28.19 19.52
C GLY A 29 -2.86 28.04 19.85
N GLY A 30 -3.71 28.54 18.94
CA GLY A 30 -5.16 28.39 19.04
C GLY A 30 -5.59 26.91 18.92
N ARG A 31 -6.26 26.40 19.95
CA ARG A 31 -6.87 25.06 19.92
C ARG A 31 -8.15 25.11 19.08
N SER A 32 -8.16 24.43 17.95
CA SER A 32 -9.36 24.23 17.12
C SER A 32 -9.83 22.79 17.28
N SER A 33 -10.94 22.60 18.00
CA SER A 33 -11.59 21.30 18.17
C SER A 33 -12.81 21.25 17.26
N GLY A 34 -12.75 20.48 16.19
CA GLY A 34 -13.87 20.24 15.29
C GLY A 34 -13.91 18.76 14.93
N SER A 35 -15.10 18.16 14.93
CA SER A 35 -15.28 16.71 14.65
C SER A 35 -14.64 16.31 13.32
N GLN A 36 -14.73 17.15 12.28
CA GLN A 36 -14.08 16.86 10.98
C GLN A 36 -12.55 16.89 10.98
N LYS A 37 -11.90 17.52 11.98
CA LYS A 37 -10.43 17.46 12.14
C LYS A 37 -9.97 16.16 12.80
N GLN A 38 -10.89 15.42 13.43
CA GLN A 38 -10.62 14.13 14.08
C GLN A 38 -10.86 12.95 13.14
N GLU A 39 -11.43 13.20 11.96
CA GLU A 39 -11.65 12.18 10.93
C GLU A 39 -10.37 11.87 10.15
N THR A 40 -10.22 10.62 9.73
CA THR A 40 -9.09 10.20 8.90
C THR A 40 -9.23 10.77 7.49
N PHE A 41 -8.15 11.34 6.96
CA PHE A 41 -8.14 11.88 5.60
C PHE A 41 -8.18 10.76 4.55
N GLU A 42 -9.26 10.70 3.77
CA GLU A 42 -9.42 9.77 2.64
C GLU A 42 -9.67 10.51 1.30
N ALA A 43 -8.82 11.47 0.93
CA ALA A 43 -8.86 12.13 -0.38
C ALA A 43 -10.26 12.67 -0.81
N GLY A 44 -11.09 13.08 0.15
CA GLY A 44 -12.43 13.62 -0.09
C GLY A 44 -13.59 12.64 0.00
N VAL A 45 -13.35 11.35 0.30
CA VAL A 45 -14.41 10.36 0.57
C VAL A 45 -14.50 10.03 2.07
N VAL A 46 -15.65 9.53 2.50
CA VAL A 46 -15.84 9.04 3.88
C VAL A 46 -15.17 7.68 3.99
N SER A 47 -14.35 7.51 5.05
CA SER A 47 -13.66 6.26 5.35
C SER A 47 -14.61 5.07 5.35
N ALA A 48 -14.50 4.20 4.36
CA ALA A 48 -15.36 3.04 4.18
C ALA A 48 -14.50 1.77 4.03
N GLY A 49 -14.47 0.93 5.07
CA GLY A 49 -13.78 -0.36 5.02
C GLY A 49 -13.22 -0.80 6.36
N SER A 50 -12.63 -1.99 6.38
CA SER A 50 -11.88 -2.49 7.53
C SER A 50 -10.43 -2.05 7.42
N ALA A 51 -9.87 -1.49 8.50
CA ALA A 51 -8.45 -1.13 8.61
C ALA A 51 -7.48 -2.35 8.61
N ARG A 52 -7.98 -3.55 8.29
CA ARG A 52 -7.18 -4.78 8.23
C ARG A 52 -6.48 -4.91 6.88
N ILE A 53 -5.29 -4.34 6.82
CA ILE A 53 -4.33 -4.56 5.74
C ILE A 53 -3.70 -5.95 5.87
N ARG A 54 -3.61 -6.67 4.73
CA ARG A 54 -2.89 -7.96 4.65
C ARG A 54 -1.39 -7.67 4.60
N LEU A 55 -0.74 -7.77 5.75
CA LEU A 55 0.70 -7.61 5.83
C LEU A 55 1.38 -8.86 5.24
N SER A 56 2.29 -8.65 4.29
CA SER A 56 3.07 -9.74 3.68
C SER A 56 4.08 -10.30 4.68
N ALA A 57 4.25 -11.62 4.73
CA ALA A 57 5.27 -12.29 5.55
C ALA A 57 6.70 -11.79 5.28
N LYS A 58 6.95 -11.19 4.12
CA LYS A 58 8.25 -10.58 3.78
C LYS A 58 8.70 -9.51 4.77
N PHE A 59 7.78 -8.73 5.35
CA PHE A 59 8.14 -7.72 6.35
C PHE A 59 8.69 -8.35 7.64
N TYR A 60 8.16 -9.51 8.00
CA TYR A 60 8.63 -10.25 9.17
C TYR A 60 10.02 -10.88 8.95
N LEU A 61 10.28 -11.42 7.76
CA LEU A 61 11.60 -11.95 7.40
C LEU A 61 12.69 -10.87 7.50
N VAL A 62 12.44 -9.67 6.98
CA VAL A 62 13.38 -8.54 7.10
C VAL A 62 13.60 -8.15 8.57
N ALA A 63 12.54 -8.16 9.39
CA ALA A 63 12.65 -7.83 10.81
C ALA A 63 13.49 -8.84 11.60
N ILE A 64 13.27 -10.16 11.41
CA ILE A 64 14.09 -11.18 12.07
C ILE A 64 15.54 -11.09 11.61
N PHE A 65 15.77 -10.93 10.31
CA PHE A 65 17.12 -10.81 9.77
C PHE A 65 17.85 -9.60 10.37
N PHE A 66 17.18 -8.46 10.48
CA PHE A 66 17.74 -7.28 11.15
C PHE A 66 18.16 -7.56 12.59
N VAL A 67 17.34 -8.26 13.36
CA VAL A 67 17.67 -8.63 14.76
C VAL A 67 18.87 -9.57 14.82
N ILE A 68 18.95 -10.56 13.94
CA ILE A 68 20.08 -11.49 13.90
C ILE A 68 21.37 -10.74 13.51
N PHE A 69 21.33 -9.94 12.46
CA PHE A 69 22.48 -9.15 12.00
C PHE A 69 22.95 -8.13 13.06
N ASP A 70 22.03 -7.52 13.81
CA ASP A 70 22.37 -6.61 14.91
C ASP A 70 23.07 -7.34 16.07
N LEU A 71 22.62 -8.56 16.41
CA LEU A 71 23.31 -9.42 17.38
C LEU A 71 24.70 -9.83 16.90
N GLU A 72 24.87 -10.12 15.62
CA GLU A 72 26.19 -10.43 15.04
C GLU A 72 27.14 -9.24 15.11
N ALA A 73 26.64 -8.04 14.82
CA ALA A 73 27.41 -6.79 14.95
C ALA A 73 27.84 -6.53 16.41
N LEU A 74 26.97 -6.85 17.38
CA LEU A 74 27.31 -6.76 18.80
C LEU A 74 28.49 -7.69 19.17
N PHE A 75 28.51 -8.92 18.65
CA PHE A 75 29.63 -9.84 18.86
C PHE A 75 30.93 -9.33 18.23
N LEU A 76 30.85 -8.79 17.01
CA LEU A 76 32.00 -8.17 16.35
C LEU A 76 32.49 -6.93 17.10
N TYR A 77 31.60 -6.15 17.70
CA TYR A 77 31.98 -5.00 18.53
C TYR A 77 32.72 -5.45 19.79
N ALA A 78 32.21 -6.47 20.50
CA ALA A 78 32.87 -7.02 21.69
C ALA A 78 34.29 -7.55 21.35
N TYR A 79 34.43 -8.22 20.21
CA TYR A 79 35.73 -8.62 19.69
C TYR A 79 36.61 -7.41 19.34
N ALA A 80 36.07 -6.40 18.65
CA ALA A 80 36.82 -5.22 18.22
C ALA A 80 37.41 -4.43 19.40
N VAL A 81 36.67 -4.34 20.52
CA VAL A 81 37.16 -3.68 21.75
C VAL A 81 38.29 -4.47 22.43
N SER A 82 38.31 -5.79 22.28
CA SER A 82 39.28 -6.69 22.93
C SER A 82 40.35 -7.26 21.97
N VAL A 83 40.50 -6.67 20.79
CA VAL A 83 41.34 -7.24 19.72
C VAL A 83 42.82 -7.40 20.13
N ARG A 84 43.31 -6.56 21.04
CA ARG A 84 44.72 -6.55 21.48
C ARG A 84 44.99 -7.66 22.49
N GLU A 85 43.98 -8.06 23.25
CA GLU A 85 44.08 -9.03 24.34
C GLU A 85 43.96 -10.47 23.84
N VAL A 86 43.16 -10.72 22.80
CA VAL A 86 42.85 -12.08 22.33
C VAL A 86 43.88 -12.61 21.31
N ASN A 87 44.84 -11.79 20.88
CA ASN A 87 45.93 -12.16 19.96
C ASN A 87 45.44 -12.90 18.69
N TRP A 88 46.30 -13.69 18.06
CA TRP A 88 46.02 -14.38 16.78
C TRP A 88 44.87 -15.40 16.86
N LEU A 89 44.65 -16.00 18.03
CA LEU A 89 43.54 -16.94 18.25
C LEU A 89 42.19 -16.23 18.15
N GLY A 90 42.06 -15.04 18.75
CA GLY A 90 40.85 -14.22 18.64
C GLY A 90 40.59 -13.77 17.21
N PHE A 91 41.65 -13.39 16.49
CA PHE A 91 41.56 -13.04 15.08
C PHE A 91 41.04 -14.20 14.23
N THR A 92 41.56 -15.40 14.43
CA THR A 92 41.13 -16.58 13.65
C THR A 92 39.67 -16.93 13.97
N ALA A 93 39.26 -16.87 15.24
CA ALA A 93 37.88 -17.08 15.64
C ALA A 93 36.92 -16.03 15.04
N ALA A 94 37.29 -14.75 15.07
CA ALA A 94 36.51 -13.68 14.46
C ALA A 94 36.44 -13.81 12.94
N ALA A 95 37.52 -14.22 12.28
CA ALA A 95 37.54 -14.45 10.84
C ALA A 95 36.61 -15.60 10.43
N ILE A 96 36.60 -16.70 11.17
CA ILE A 96 35.66 -17.81 10.95
C ILE A 96 34.22 -17.34 11.20
N PHE A 97 33.98 -16.58 12.27
CA PHE A 97 32.67 -16.03 12.56
C PHE A 97 32.16 -15.17 11.39
N ILE A 98 32.95 -14.20 10.92
CA ILE A 98 32.63 -13.35 9.76
C ILE A 98 32.35 -14.19 8.52
N ALA A 99 33.14 -15.25 8.27
CA ALA A 99 32.92 -16.13 7.13
C ALA A 99 31.55 -16.84 7.19
N ILE A 100 31.13 -17.29 8.39
CA ILE A 100 29.80 -17.88 8.60
C ILE A 100 28.71 -16.83 8.34
N LEU A 101 28.86 -15.61 8.84
CA LEU A 101 27.91 -14.51 8.58
C LEU A 101 27.78 -14.23 7.09
N PHE A 102 28.91 -14.19 6.38
CA PHE A 102 28.94 -13.95 4.96
C PHE A 102 28.19 -15.03 4.17
N VAL A 103 28.34 -16.30 4.56
CA VAL A 103 27.58 -17.41 3.97
C VAL A 103 26.08 -17.26 4.25
N GLY A 104 25.69 -16.91 5.48
CA GLY A 104 24.30 -16.64 5.84
C GLY A 104 23.68 -15.51 5.01
N LEU A 105 24.40 -14.41 4.84
CA LEU A 105 24.00 -13.27 4.01
C LEU A 105 23.82 -13.68 2.54
N VAL A 106 24.76 -14.43 1.98
CA VAL A 106 24.66 -14.93 0.60
C VAL A 106 23.46 -15.86 0.43
N TYR A 107 23.19 -16.72 1.41
CA TYR A 107 22.03 -17.60 1.39
C TYR A 107 20.71 -16.81 1.36
N GLU A 108 20.56 -15.80 2.22
CA GLU A 108 19.35 -14.97 2.24
C GLU A 108 19.16 -14.15 0.97
N MET A 109 20.25 -13.62 0.40
CA MET A 109 20.20 -12.93 -0.90
C MET A 109 19.67 -13.87 -2.00
N ARG A 110 20.07 -15.14 -1.99
CA ARG A 110 19.55 -16.15 -2.94
C ARG A 110 18.09 -16.51 -2.67
N LEU A 111 17.66 -16.51 -1.42
CA LEU A 111 16.28 -16.78 -1.04
C LEU A 111 15.30 -15.67 -1.46
N GLY A 112 15.82 -14.51 -1.85
CA GLY A 112 15.02 -13.41 -2.38
C GLY A 112 14.23 -12.66 -1.31
N ALA A 113 14.66 -12.74 -0.04
CA ALA A 113 14.06 -11.99 1.07
C ALA A 113 14.05 -10.47 0.81
N MET A 114 15.01 -9.99 0.02
CA MET A 114 15.16 -8.58 -0.37
C MET A 114 14.41 -8.18 -1.65
N ASN A 115 13.72 -9.11 -2.32
CA ASN A 115 12.99 -8.77 -3.54
C ASN A 115 11.60 -8.20 -3.19
N TRP A 116 11.50 -6.87 -3.18
CA TRP A 116 10.29 -6.13 -2.84
C TRP A 116 9.32 -5.96 -4.00
N ALA A 117 9.74 -6.25 -5.24
CA ALA A 117 8.84 -6.19 -6.37
C ALA A 117 7.90 -7.40 -6.32
N PRO A 118 6.56 -7.21 -6.20
CA PRO A 118 5.65 -8.26 -6.61
C PRO A 118 5.93 -8.48 -8.10
N ALA A 119 6.58 -9.58 -8.44
CA ALA A 119 6.66 -10.02 -9.82
C ALA A 119 5.20 -10.21 -10.25
N ASP A 120 4.66 -9.25 -10.99
CA ASP A 120 3.33 -9.37 -11.56
C ASP A 120 3.40 -10.53 -12.54
N LYS A 121 3.02 -11.72 -12.04
CA LYS A 121 2.96 -12.94 -12.86
C LYS A 121 1.80 -12.87 -13.85
N ARG A 122 0.98 -11.81 -13.82
CA ARG A 122 -0.08 -11.64 -14.82
C ARG A 122 0.55 -11.39 -16.18
N ARG A 123 0.11 -12.21 -17.14
CA ARG A 123 0.40 -12.00 -18.55
C ARG A 123 -0.12 -10.61 -18.93
N LYS A 124 0.78 -9.65 -19.18
CA LYS A 124 0.40 -8.34 -19.70
C LYS A 124 -0.30 -8.58 -21.04
N LYS A 125 -1.57 -8.16 -21.16
CA LYS A 125 -2.26 -8.15 -22.45
C LYS A 125 -1.41 -7.31 -23.42
N PRO A 126 -1.23 -7.74 -24.68
CA PRO A 126 -0.49 -6.95 -25.65
C PRO A 126 -1.13 -5.57 -25.75
N ARG A 127 -0.32 -4.52 -25.61
CA ARG A 127 -0.79 -3.15 -25.78
C ARG A 127 -1.21 -3.01 -27.23
N ILE A 128 -2.47 -2.68 -27.48
CA ILE A 128 -2.96 -2.36 -28.81
C ILE A 128 -2.22 -1.10 -29.25
N LEU A 129 -1.24 -1.25 -30.14
CA LEU A 129 -0.39 -0.15 -30.61
C LEU A 129 -1.02 0.58 -31.81
N SER A 130 -1.85 -0.13 -32.57
CA SER A 130 -2.57 0.39 -33.72
C SER A 130 -4.04 0.62 -33.38
N LYS A 131 -4.53 1.82 -33.71
CA LYS A 131 -5.94 2.18 -33.65
C LYS A 131 -6.78 1.15 -34.45
N PRO A 132 -7.87 0.59 -33.89
CA PRO A 132 -8.73 -0.32 -34.64
C PRO A 132 -9.30 0.37 -35.89
N GLU A 133 -9.48 -0.36 -36.99
CA GLU A 133 -9.92 0.21 -38.28
C GLU A 133 -11.26 0.95 -38.19
N ASN A 134 -12.16 0.53 -37.29
CA ASN A 134 -13.48 1.14 -37.07
C ASN A 134 -13.54 2.07 -35.85
N PHE A 135 -12.40 2.42 -35.26
CA PHE A 135 -12.37 3.36 -34.14
C PHE A 135 -12.09 4.73 -34.72
N ASP A 136 -12.99 5.70 -34.63
CA ASP A 136 -12.69 7.09 -34.98
C ASP A 136 -12.78 7.98 -33.75
N LEU A 137 -11.66 8.58 -33.37
CA LEU A 137 -11.56 9.44 -32.20
C LEU A 137 -12.37 10.71 -32.40
N ALA A 138 -12.37 11.26 -33.61
CA ALA A 138 -13.08 12.49 -33.93
C ALA A 138 -14.59 12.31 -33.76
N ALA A 139 -15.14 11.18 -34.21
CA ALA A 139 -16.55 10.83 -34.04
C ALA A 139 -16.95 10.60 -32.57
N ILE A 140 -16.07 10.08 -31.71
CA ILE A 140 -16.36 9.84 -30.29
C ILE A 140 -16.26 11.13 -29.46
N THR A 141 -15.33 12.03 -29.81
CA THR A 141 -15.13 13.30 -29.09
C THR A 141 -15.93 14.46 -29.68
N ALA A 142 -16.57 14.26 -30.84
CA ALA A 142 -17.47 15.24 -31.42
C ALA A 142 -18.68 15.38 -30.51
N PHE A 143 -18.72 16.48 -29.76
CA PHE A 143 -19.83 16.83 -28.90
C PHE A 143 -20.79 17.72 -29.69
N ASN A 144 -21.90 17.17 -30.14
CA ASN A 144 -22.92 17.89 -30.91
C ASN A 144 -24.11 18.33 -30.04
N GLY A 145 -24.30 17.74 -28.84
CA GLY A 145 -25.38 18.14 -27.95
C GLY A 145 -25.35 17.50 -26.56
N ILE A 146 -26.15 18.04 -25.63
CA ILE A 146 -26.24 17.59 -24.23
C ILE A 146 -26.92 16.21 -24.15
N ASP A 147 -27.80 15.90 -25.11
CA ASP A 147 -28.53 14.63 -25.19
C ASP A 147 -27.59 13.43 -25.44
N GLU A 148 -26.39 13.68 -26.00
CA GLU A 148 -25.35 12.66 -26.25
C GLU A 148 -24.64 12.19 -24.96
N LEU A 149 -24.74 12.93 -23.85
CA LEU A 149 -24.23 12.47 -22.55
C LEU A 149 -24.99 11.24 -22.01
N HIS A 150 -26.21 11.01 -22.48
CA HIS A 150 -27.09 9.96 -21.96
C HIS A 150 -27.02 8.65 -22.75
N THR A 151 -26.47 8.66 -23.96
CA THR A 151 -26.38 7.48 -24.84
C THR A 151 -25.04 7.45 -25.57
N ASP A 152 -24.26 6.39 -25.34
CA ASP A 152 -23.02 6.12 -26.07
C ASP A 152 -23.31 5.95 -27.58
N PRO A 153 -22.54 6.60 -28.48
CA PRO A 153 -22.66 6.42 -29.93
C PRO A 153 -22.50 4.97 -30.40
N THR A 154 -21.94 4.07 -29.58
CA THR A 154 -21.87 2.63 -29.86
C THR A 154 -23.17 1.85 -29.60
N GLY A 155 -24.24 2.52 -29.12
CA GLY A 155 -25.49 1.88 -28.71
C GLY A 155 -25.35 1.01 -27.44
N LYS A 156 -24.23 1.15 -26.72
CA LYS A 156 -23.92 0.37 -25.52
C LYS A 156 -24.01 1.28 -24.30
N VAL A 157 -24.69 0.84 -23.25
CA VAL A 157 -24.70 1.58 -21.98
C VAL A 157 -23.26 1.89 -21.53
N PRO A 158 -22.92 3.16 -21.20
CA PRO A 158 -21.57 3.54 -20.82
C PRO A 158 -21.08 2.67 -19.66
N ALA A 159 -19.78 2.38 -19.62
CA ALA A 159 -19.20 1.44 -18.64
C ALA A 159 -19.47 1.82 -17.16
N GLN A 160 -19.89 3.05 -16.89
CA GLN A 160 -20.34 3.50 -15.57
C GLN A 160 -21.78 3.06 -15.22
N SER A 161 -22.67 2.90 -16.21
CA SER A 161 -24.03 2.39 -16.02
C SER A 161 -24.14 0.88 -16.25
N SER A 162 -23.12 0.24 -16.81
CA SER A 162 -22.95 -1.21 -16.72
C SER A 162 -22.61 -1.57 -15.27
N GLY A 163 -23.60 -1.48 -14.40
CA GLY A 163 -23.54 -2.02 -13.05
C GLY A 163 -23.00 -3.43 -13.13
N ARG A 164 -22.04 -3.75 -12.26
CA ARG A 164 -21.49 -5.10 -12.13
C ARG A 164 -22.63 -6.08 -12.09
N ILE A 165 -22.78 -6.86 -13.16
CA ILE A 165 -23.71 -7.99 -13.17
C ILE A 165 -23.20 -8.92 -12.08
N ASN A 166 -23.93 -8.97 -10.97
CA ASN A 166 -23.70 -9.96 -9.95
C ASN A 166 -24.17 -11.27 -10.57
N VAL A 167 -23.26 -11.97 -11.25
CA VAL A 167 -23.53 -13.30 -11.78
C VAL A 167 -23.62 -14.22 -10.57
N SER A 168 -24.82 -14.33 -10.01
CA SER A 168 -25.15 -15.36 -9.02
C SER A 168 -25.24 -16.70 -9.74
N ASN A 169 -24.92 -17.81 -9.05
CA ASN A 169 -25.10 -19.16 -9.58
C ASN A 169 -26.58 -19.58 -9.73
N ASP A 170 -27.52 -18.67 -9.48
CA ASP A 170 -28.96 -18.91 -9.59
C ASP A 170 -29.47 -18.55 -10.99
N ILE A 171 -29.94 -19.56 -11.72
CA ILE A 171 -30.40 -19.43 -13.10
C ILE A 171 -31.67 -18.58 -13.19
N GLU A 172 -32.55 -18.65 -12.19
CA GLU A 172 -33.82 -17.92 -12.24
C GLU A 172 -33.60 -16.42 -12.07
N LYS A 173 -32.67 -16.05 -11.17
CA LYS A 173 -32.23 -14.68 -10.97
C LYS A 173 -31.51 -14.13 -12.20
N ASN A 174 -30.66 -14.93 -12.86
CA ASN A 174 -30.02 -14.48 -14.11
C ASN A 174 -31.04 -14.30 -15.25
N ARG A 175 -32.08 -15.15 -15.32
CA ARG A 175 -33.14 -15.03 -16.33
C ARG A 175 -33.97 -13.75 -16.15
N SER A 176 -34.33 -13.39 -14.92
CA SER A 176 -35.08 -12.16 -14.64
C SER A 176 -34.25 -10.90 -14.95
N HIS A 177 -32.97 -10.88 -14.59
CA HIS A 177 -32.06 -9.80 -14.95
C HIS A 177 -31.93 -9.63 -16.47
N MET A 178 -31.93 -10.73 -17.24
CA MET A 178 -31.82 -10.68 -18.69
C MET A 178 -33.11 -10.17 -19.35
N ALA A 179 -34.28 -10.57 -18.86
CA ALA A 179 -35.57 -10.08 -19.32
C ALA A 179 -35.75 -8.56 -19.09
N ASN A 180 -35.22 -8.04 -17.98
CA ASN A 180 -35.23 -6.60 -17.70
C ASN A 180 -34.34 -5.81 -18.66
N ILE A 181 -33.18 -6.35 -19.04
CA ILE A 181 -32.30 -5.72 -20.04
C ILE A 181 -33.01 -5.64 -21.39
N ASP A 182 -33.69 -6.71 -21.80
CA ASP A 182 -34.44 -6.72 -23.06
C ASP A 182 -35.59 -5.70 -23.04
N HIS A 183 -36.28 -5.58 -21.90
CA HIS A 183 -37.32 -4.56 -21.72
C HIS A 183 -36.76 -3.13 -21.82
N ILE A 184 -35.63 -2.84 -21.17
CA ILE A 184 -34.97 -1.52 -21.23
C ILE A 184 -34.48 -1.21 -22.65
N ASN A 185 -33.88 -2.19 -23.33
CA ASN A 185 -33.41 -2.02 -24.72
C ASN A 185 -34.58 -1.80 -25.71
N THR A 186 -35.74 -2.41 -25.44
CA THR A 186 -36.92 -2.29 -26.30
C THR A 186 -37.71 -1.01 -26.04
N THR A 187 -37.81 -0.57 -24.78
CA THR A 187 -38.71 0.53 -24.38
C THR A 187 -37.98 1.82 -24.01
N GLY A 188 -36.67 1.78 -23.79
CA GLY A 188 -35.87 2.92 -23.32
C GLY A 188 -36.23 3.40 -21.91
N ARG A 189 -37.13 2.71 -21.20
CA ARG A 189 -37.69 3.16 -19.91
C ARG A 189 -37.18 2.28 -18.78
N VAL A 190 -36.49 2.89 -17.82
CA VAL A 190 -36.11 2.22 -16.58
C VAL A 190 -37.33 2.22 -15.66
N THR A 191 -37.92 1.04 -15.43
CA THR A 191 -39.03 0.89 -14.48
C THR A 191 -38.49 0.62 -13.08
N THR A 192 -39.00 1.36 -12.09
CA THR A 192 -38.55 1.35 -10.68
C THR A 192 -38.83 0.04 -9.93
N HIS A 193 -39.32 -1.00 -10.60
CA HIS A 193 -39.55 -2.32 -9.99
C HIS A 193 -38.24 -3.04 -9.63
N ASP A 194 -37.10 -2.54 -10.12
CA ASP A 194 -35.81 -3.24 -10.20
C ASP A 194 -34.78 -2.89 -9.11
N PHE A 195 -35.12 -2.04 -8.14
CA PHE A 195 -34.22 -1.68 -7.03
C PHE A 195 -34.78 -2.05 -5.66
N ARG A 196 -35.81 -2.91 -5.58
CA ARG A 196 -36.12 -3.54 -4.29
C ARG A 196 -34.94 -4.43 -3.91
N GLN A 197 -34.06 -3.85 -3.11
CA GLN A 197 -33.17 -4.54 -2.19
C GLN A 197 -34.03 -5.52 -1.40
N ASP A 198 -33.92 -6.78 -1.77
CA ASP A 198 -34.22 -7.88 -0.85
C ASP A 198 -32.87 -8.24 -0.22
N ASP A 199 -32.73 -7.83 1.04
CA ASP A 199 -31.83 -8.27 2.13
C ASP A 199 -30.61 -9.17 1.80
#